data_AF-A0A7C5MBG3-F1
#
_entry.id   AF-A0A7C5MBG3-F1
#
_cell.length_a   1.000
_cell.length_b   1.000
_cell.length_c   1.000
_cell.angle_alpha   90.00
_cell.angle_beta   90.00
_cell.angle_gamma   90.00
#
_symmetry.space_group_name_H-M   'P 1'
#
loop_
_entity.id
_entity.type
_entity.pdbx_description
1 polymer ?
#
loop_
_entity_poly.entity_id
_entity_poly.type
_entity_poly.pdbx_seq_one_letter_code
_entity_poly.pdbx_strand_id
1 'polypeptide(L)'
;MGLLFFFRSNSMYYFSIAFAVLYVLDNWKGRVNALSVYLLLVVSPVVGNVVYLWSFPIRLKLSEWAAAALRWLYTDISVTGNLLSIQGNTFSVDPACIGLKMLITSMVLAIVMLAYVEKKYQVVMSFGKIALLLSGVLLLAVFANFIRLLTLIVFHILPENPLHEAIGILSLVFYALLPFYFFVKYFFGKNHHSAGQGQLPKQRPHPAAMYQLLYVLILSGILYHGIRICRKADLSPPPPTYACISGFEEAPGSFREMQAFQNEEALLYLKAPVRFFQGSHDPRYCWQGSGYVFSKVQIENIGGLDCYTALLKKDDHLLYTAWWYQSQKNTTPYEWDWRWDNLKNGGAYHLVNLTCNSRQNLLKWVKMVRMGLEE
;
A
#
# COMPACT_ATOMS: atom_id res chain seq x y z
N MET A 1 -0.01 12.42 -21.35
CA MET A 1 -0.04 13.89 -21.48
C MET A 1 -1.47 14.45 -21.43
N GLY A 2 -2.39 14.09 -22.32
CA GLY A 2 -3.75 14.68 -22.34
C GLY A 2 -4.50 14.67 -21.00
N LEU A 3 -4.41 13.58 -20.23
CA LEU A 3 -5.05 13.51 -18.91
C LEU A 3 -4.42 14.42 -17.83
N LEU A 4 -3.13 14.77 -17.96
CA LEU A 4 -2.46 15.71 -17.04
C LEU A 4 -2.95 17.15 -17.19
N PHE A 5 -3.56 17.49 -18.33
CA PHE A 5 -4.18 18.80 -18.52
C PHE A 5 -5.42 18.98 -17.64
N PHE A 6 -6.16 17.91 -17.43
CA PHE A 6 -7.43 17.94 -16.68
C PHE A 6 -7.25 17.57 -15.20
N PHE A 7 -6.23 16.79 -14.85
CA PHE A 7 -6.04 16.29 -13.48
C PHE A 7 -4.64 16.60 -12.93
N ARG A 8 -4.59 17.29 -11.78
CA ARG A 8 -3.38 17.42 -10.97
C ARG A 8 -3.20 16.14 -10.14
N SER A 9 -2.33 15.23 -10.59
CA SER A 9 -2.04 13.98 -9.88
C SER A 9 -0.56 13.61 -9.97
N ASN A 10 0.09 13.44 -8.81
CA ASN A 10 1.50 13.03 -8.71
C ASN A 10 1.75 11.68 -9.38
N SER A 11 0.80 10.73 -9.27
CA SER A 11 0.90 9.42 -9.91
C SER A 11 0.86 9.52 -11.44
N MET A 12 -0.02 10.37 -11.98
CA MET A 12 -0.09 10.58 -13.43
C MET A 12 1.15 11.29 -13.97
N TYR A 13 1.74 12.18 -13.15
CA TYR A 13 2.98 12.86 -13.48
C TYR A 13 4.14 11.87 -13.53
N TYR A 14 4.27 11.02 -12.52
CA TYR A 14 5.22 9.92 -12.49
C TYR A 14 5.12 9.04 -13.75
N PHE A 15 3.92 8.55 -14.10
CA PHE A 15 3.76 7.72 -15.29
C PHE A 15 4.07 8.47 -16.58
N SER A 16 3.77 9.77 -16.66
CA SER A 16 4.08 10.56 -17.85
C SER A 16 5.58 10.72 -18.06
N ILE A 17 6.35 10.96 -16.99
CA ILE A 17 7.82 10.95 -17.05
C ILE A 17 8.33 9.56 -17.41
N ALA A 18 7.82 8.53 -16.74
CA ALA A 18 8.26 7.15 -16.91
C ALA A 18 8.07 6.67 -18.37
N PHE A 19 6.90 6.93 -18.96
CA PHE A 19 6.63 6.60 -20.36
C PHE A 19 7.40 7.49 -21.34
N ALA A 20 7.68 8.76 -21.00
CA ALA A 20 8.55 9.59 -21.82
C ALA A 20 9.98 9.04 -21.85
N VAL A 21 10.51 8.59 -20.72
CA VAL A 21 11.82 7.92 -20.64
C VAL A 21 11.81 6.64 -21.47
N LEU A 22 10.78 5.79 -21.35
CA LEU A 22 10.68 4.60 -22.19
C LEU A 22 10.63 4.95 -23.68
N TYR A 23 9.88 5.99 -24.06
CA TYR A 23 9.79 6.43 -25.45
C TYR A 23 11.14 6.89 -26.01
N VAL A 24 11.92 7.65 -25.23
CA VAL A 24 13.29 8.05 -25.61
C VAL A 24 14.19 6.82 -25.73
N LEU A 25 14.12 5.88 -24.79
CA LEU A 25 14.89 4.63 -24.83
C LEU A 25 14.53 3.75 -26.03
N ASP A 26 13.23 3.66 -26.36
CA ASP A 26 12.71 2.92 -27.51
C ASP A 26 13.31 3.42 -28.82
N ASN A 27 13.40 4.75 -28.94
CA ASN A 27 13.94 5.41 -30.11
C ASN A 27 15.48 5.35 -30.20
N TRP A 28 16.19 5.32 -29.07
CA TRP A 28 17.67 5.33 -29.05
C TRP A 28 18.29 3.93 -29.09
N LYS A 29 17.74 2.98 -28.32
CA LYS A 29 18.33 1.65 -28.12
C LYS A 29 17.51 0.51 -28.73
N GLY A 30 16.37 0.82 -29.36
CA GLY A 30 15.47 -0.16 -29.96
C GLY A 30 14.32 -0.55 -29.03
N ARG A 31 13.47 -1.48 -29.50
CA ARG A 31 12.16 -1.71 -28.88
C ARG A 31 12.23 -2.14 -27.41
N VAL A 32 11.55 -1.38 -26.56
CA VAL A 32 11.37 -1.66 -25.14
C VAL A 32 10.45 -2.87 -24.97
N ASN A 33 10.84 -3.81 -24.10
CA ASN A 33 10.01 -4.97 -23.81
C ASN A 33 8.92 -4.66 -22.76
N ALA A 34 7.93 -5.56 -22.66
CA ALA A 34 6.86 -5.44 -21.68
C ALA A 34 7.36 -5.44 -20.22
N LEU A 35 8.47 -6.13 -19.92
CA LEU A 35 9.06 -6.16 -18.57
C LEU A 35 9.44 -4.77 -18.05
N SER A 36 9.90 -3.87 -18.94
CA SER A 36 10.25 -2.49 -18.57
C SER A 36 9.02 -1.70 -18.11
N VAL A 37 7.86 -1.92 -18.74
CA VAL A 37 6.60 -1.30 -18.32
C VAL A 37 6.15 -1.83 -16.96
N TYR A 38 6.25 -3.15 -16.74
CA TYR A 38 5.96 -3.75 -15.44
C TYR A 38 6.90 -3.25 -14.34
N LEU A 39 8.18 -3.04 -14.64
CA LEU A 39 9.13 -2.50 -13.68
C LEU A 39 8.71 -1.10 -13.22
N LEU A 40 8.35 -0.23 -14.15
CA LEU A 40 7.87 1.13 -13.83
C LEU A 40 6.58 1.11 -13.03
N LEU A 41 5.68 0.18 -13.33
CA LEU A 41 4.45 -0.03 -12.59
C LEU A 41 4.74 -0.50 -11.16
N VAL A 42 5.57 -1.52 -10.98
CA VAL A 42 5.91 -2.10 -9.66
C VAL A 42 6.63 -1.10 -8.77
N VAL A 43 7.56 -0.30 -9.32
CA VAL A 43 8.30 0.75 -8.59
C VAL A 43 7.44 2.00 -8.36
N SER A 44 6.27 2.09 -8.99
CA SER A 44 5.41 3.26 -8.85
C SER A 44 4.92 3.45 -7.41
N PRO A 45 4.73 4.71 -6.96
CA PRO A 45 4.07 5.00 -5.70
C PRO A 45 2.65 4.41 -5.59
N VAL A 46 1.99 4.18 -6.73
CA VAL A 46 0.65 3.59 -6.77
C VAL A 46 0.68 2.16 -6.23
N VAL A 47 1.60 1.33 -6.72
CA VAL A 47 1.73 -0.05 -6.22
C VAL A 47 2.16 -0.04 -4.75
N GLY A 48 3.08 0.85 -4.37
CA GLY A 48 3.45 1.02 -2.96
C GLY A 48 2.25 1.31 -2.05
N ASN A 49 1.39 2.25 -2.44
CA ASN A 49 0.17 2.58 -1.70
C ASN A 49 -0.82 1.41 -1.66
N VAL A 50 -1.06 0.74 -2.78
CA VAL A 50 -1.97 -0.43 -2.84
C VAL A 50 -1.47 -1.53 -1.90
N VAL A 51 -0.19 -1.88 -1.98
CA VAL A 51 0.40 -2.90 -1.10
C VAL A 51 0.34 -2.45 0.36
N TYR A 52 0.56 -1.16 0.67
CA TYR A 52 0.42 -0.64 2.03
C TYR A 52 -1.01 -0.79 2.58
N LEU A 53 -2.03 -0.44 1.79
CA LEU A 53 -3.43 -0.57 2.18
C LEU A 53 -3.80 -2.02 2.48
N TRP A 54 -3.40 -2.95 1.62
CA TRP A 54 -3.68 -4.38 1.77
C TRP A 54 -2.78 -5.06 2.79
N SER A 55 -1.62 -4.50 3.11
CA SER A 55 -0.67 -5.07 4.06
C SER A 55 -1.31 -5.34 5.42
N PHE A 56 -2.30 -4.54 5.82
CA PHE A 56 -2.89 -4.64 7.14
C PHE A 56 -3.91 -5.79 7.26
N PRO A 57 -4.96 -5.88 6.42
CA PRO A 57 -5.81 -7.07 6.41
C PRO A 57 -5.01 -8.37 6.26
N ILE A 58 -3.97 -8.35 5.42
CA ILE A 58 -3.07 -9.51 5.25
C ILE A 58 -2.39 -9.86 6.58
N ARG A 59 -1.89 -8.89 7.36
CA ARG A 59 -1.29 -9.18 8.67
C ARG A 59 -2.24 -9.82 9.66
N LEU A 60 -3.46 -9.30 9.77
CA LEU A 60 -4.43 -9.84 10.69
C LEU A 60 -4.68 -11.33 10.36
N LYS A 61 -4.86 -11.63 9.08
CA LYS A 61 -5.05 -13.00 8.61
C LYS A 61 -3.81 -13.88 8.78
N LEU A 62 -2.61 -13.36 8.51
CA LEU A 62 -1.38 -14.09 8.76
C LEU A 62 -1.17 -14.39 10.25
N SER A 63 -1.57 -13.47 11.14
CA SER A 63 -1.48 -13.68 12.60
C SER A 63 -2.44 -14.77 13.06
N GLU A 64 -3.68 -14.75 12.58
CA GLU A 64 -4.67 -15.80 12.82
C GLU A 64 -4.18 -17.16 12.30
N TRP A 65 -3.67 -17.22 11.07
CA TRP A 65 -3.13 -18.44 10.48
C TRP A 65 -1.89 -18.94 11.21
N ALA A 66 -1.01 -18.04 11.66
CA ALA A 66 0.20 -18.41 12.38
C ALA A 66 -0.17 -19.04 13.73
N ALA A 67 -1.11 -18.43 14.45
CA ALA A 67 -1.61 -19.01 15.69
C ALA A 67 -2.26 -20.37 15.47
N ALA A 68 -3.13 -20.50 14.46
CA ALA A 68 -3.74 -21.79 14.11
C ALA A 68 -2.68 -22.86 13.78
N ALA A 69 -1.65 -22.49 13.03
CA ALA A 69 -0.54 -23.36 12.67
C ALA A 69 0.43 -23.66 13.82
N LEU A 70 0.36 -22.93 14.94
CA LEU A 70 1.24 -23.14 16.11
C LEU A 70 0.53 -23.76 17.31
N ARG A 71 -0.81 -23.86 17.30
CA ARG A 71 -1.61 -24.49 18.37
C ARG A 71 -1.23 -25.93 18.69
N TRP A 72 -0.63 -26.64 17.74
CA TRP A 72 -0.10 -28.00 17.95
C TRP A 72 1.22 -28.02 18.75
N LEU A 73 1.95 -26.91 18.78
CA LEU A 73 3.22 -26.77 19.51
C LEU A 73 3.05 -26.06 20.86
N TYR A 74 2.14 -25.09 20.95
CA TYR A 74 1.90 -24.31 22.16
C TYR A 74 0.42 -24.29 22.51
N THR A 75 0.10 -24.59 23.77
CA THR A 75 -1.28 -24.61 24.30
C THR A 75 -1.80 -23.21 24.62
N ASP A 76 -0.92 -22.28 25.00
CA ASP A 76 -1.29 -20.96 25.53
C ASP A 76 -1.06 -19.83 24.51
N ILE A 77 -1.42 -20.04 23.24
CA ILE A 77 -1.34 -18.99 22.22
C ILE A 77 -2.59 -18.11 22.28
N SER A 78 -2.39 -16.83 22.58
CA SER A 78 -3.44 -15.82 22.41
C SER A 78 -3.13 -14.90 21.23
N VAL A 79 -4.16 -14.53 20.48
CA VAL A 79 -4.06 -13.57 19.37
C VAL A 79 -4.92 -12.36 19.71
N THR A 80 -4.35 -11.18 19.58
CA THR A 80 -5.06 -9.91 19.75
C THR A 80 -4.64 -8.99 18.62
N GLY A 81 -5.46 -8.93 17.57
CA GLY A 81 -5.14 -8.19 16.35
C GLY A 81 -3.91 -8.75 15.63
N ASN A 82 -2.90 -7.89 15.46
CA ASN A 82 -1.62 -8.25 14.87
C ASN A 82 -0.56 -8.74 15.89
N LEU A 83 -0.94 -8.95 17.15
CA LEU A 83 -0.05 -9.50 18.18
C LEU A 83 -0.39 -10.97 18.48
N LEU A 84 0.66 -11.79 18.58
CA LEU A 84 0.61 -13.13 19.15
C LEU A 84 1.32 -13.13 20.50
N SER A 85 0.68 -13.64 21.55
CA SER A 85 1.33 -13.81 22.86
C SER A 85 1.49 -15.30 23.16
N ILE A 86 2.72 -15.71 23.47
CA ILE A 86 3.09 -17.10 23.76
C ILE A 86 4.05 -17.08 24.96
N GLN A 87 3.71 -17.78 26.03
CA GLN A 87 4.56 -17.92 27.23
C GLN A 87 5.07 -16.58 27.80
N GLY A 88 4.23 -15.54 27.78
CA GLY A 88 4.58 -14.19 28.25
C GLY A 88 5.35 -13.32 27.25
N ASN A 89 5.81 -13.87 26.12
CA ASN A 89 6.43 -13.11 25.04
C ASN A 89 5.38 -12.65 24.02
N THR A 90 5.47 -11.39 23.59
CA THR A 90 4.60 -10.83 22.55
C THR A 90 5.35 -10.68 21.24
N PHE A 91 4.85 -11.34 20.20
CA PHE A 91 5.34 -11.22 18.83
C PHE A 91 4.37 -10.33 18.04
N SER A 92 4.86 -9.19 17.56
CA SER A 92 4.10 -8.33 16.66
C SER A 92 4.38 -8.69 15.22
N VAL A 93 3.32 -8.87 14.43
CA VAL A 93 3.45 -8.90 12.97
C VAL A 93 3.52 -7.45 12.50
N ASP A 94 4.70 -6.84 12.59
CA ASP A 94 4.92 -5.43 12.30
C ASP A 94 4.99 -5.12 10.78
N PRO A 95 4.79 -3.85 10.37
CA PRO A 95 5.01 -3.44 8.97
C PRO A 95 6.43 -3.75 8.47
N ALA A 96 7.41 -3.67 9.38
CA ALA A 96 8.79 -4.07 9.12
C ALA A 96 8.90 -5.58 8.79
N CYS A 97 8.01 -6.40 9.38
CA CYS A 97 7.97 -7.84 9.18
C CYS A 97 7.19 -8.25 7.93
N ILE A 98 6.14 -7.53 7.53
CA ILE A 98 5.40 -7.82 6.28
C ILE A 98 6.27 -7.66 5.04
N GLY A 99 7.24 -6.76 5.10
CA GLY A 99 8.01 -6.44 3.92
C GLY A 99 7.13 -5.92 2.79
N LEU A 100 6.52 -4.74 2.96
CA LEU A 100 6.21 -3.89 1.80
C LEU A 100 7.44 -3.83 0.87
N LYS A 101 8.62 -3.66 1.49
CA LYS A 101 9.92 -3.81 0.84
C LYS A 101 10.09 -5.21 0.26
N MET A 102 9.87 -6.30 1.01
CA MET A 102 10.02 -7.67 0.51
C MET A 102 9.10 -8.02 -0.67
N LEU A 103 7.83 -7.60 -0.66
CA LEU A 103 6.86 -7.82 -1.74
C LEU A 103 7.26 -7.04 -3.00
N ILE A 104 7.62 -5.76 -2.86
CA ILE A 104 8.09 -4.97 -4.00
C ILE A 104 9.44 -5.50 -4.52
N THR A 105 10.37 -5.80 -3.62
CA THR A 105 11.68 -6.38 -3.95
C THR A 105 11.53 -7.74 -4.61
N SER A 106 10.61 -8.61 -4.16
CA SER A 106 10.36 -9.90 -4.80
C SER A 106 9.82 -9.73 -6.21
N MET A 107 8.89 -8.80 -6.43
CA MET A 107 8.38 -8.47 -7.76
C MET A 107 9.48 -7.88 -8.66
N VAL A 108 10.32 -6.96 -8.18
CA VAL A 108 11.45 -6.40 -8.94
C VAL A 108 12.46 -7.48 -9.32
N LEU A 109 12.86 -8.33 -8.36
CA LEU A 109 13.79 -9.43 -8.62
C LEU A 109 13.19 -10.46 -9.57
N ALA A 110 11.89 -10.74 -9.46
CA ALA A 110 11.19 -11.59 -10.42
C ALA A 110 11.22 -11.02 -11.83
N ILE A 111 10.99 -9.71 -12.02
CA ILE A 111 11.13 -9.06 -13.33
C ILE A 111 12.55 -9.23 -13.88
N VAL A 112 13.58 -9.06 -13.05
CA VAL A 112 14.99 -9.29 -13.44
C VAL A 112 15.21 -10.75 -13.85
N MET A 113 14.67 -11.71 -13.11
CA MET A 113 14.75 -13.15 -13.46
C MET A 113 14.03 -13.46 -14.76
N LEU A 114 12.84 -12.89 -14.98
CA LEU A 114 12.13 -13.02 -16.25
C LEU A 114 12.95 -12.43 -17.40
N ALA A 115 13.57 -11.27 -17.22
CA ALA A 115 14.44 -10.66 -18.23
C ALA A 115 15.66 -11.54 -18.53
N TYR A 116 16.26 -12.16 -17.51
CA TYR A 116 17.33 -13.13 -17.68
C TYR A 116 16.87 -14.35 -18.49
N VAL A 117 15.68 -14.89 -18.23
CA VAL A 117 15.11 -16.03 -18.95
C VAL A 117 14.74 -15.66 -20.39
N GLU A 118 14.10 -14.51 -20.62
CA GLU A 118 13.82 -13.99 -21.98
C GLU A 118 15.11 -13.93 -22.80
N LYS A 119 16.19 -13.37 -22.22
CA LYS A 119 17.48 -13.26 -22.89
C LYS A 119 18.16 -14.62 -23.10
N LYS A 120 18.13 -15.51 -22.09
CA LYS A 120 18.81 -16.81 -22.15
C LYS A 120 18.15 -17.78 -23.11
N TYR A 121 16.83 -17.86 -23.11
CA TYR A 121 16.08 -18.81 -23.92
C TYR A 121 15.48 -18.20 -25.19
N GLN A 122 15.76 -16.91 -25.47
CA GLN A 122 15.26 -16.17 -26.64
C GLN A 122 13.74 -16.24 -26.78
N VAL A 123 13.03 -16.20 -25.65
CA VAL A 123 11.57 -16.20 -25.58
C VAL A 123 11.06 -14.79 -25.34
N VAL A 124 9.95 -14.43 -25.99
CA VAL A 124 9.23 -13.18 -25.73
C VAL A 124 7.98 -13.51 -24.93
N MET A 125 7.83 -12.92 -23.75
CA MET A 125 6.64 -13.13 -22.94
C MET A 125 5.57 -12.09 -23.29
N SER A 126 4.34 -12.57 -23.49
CA SER A 126 3.21 -11.66 -23.66
C SER A 126 2.92 -10.91 -22.36
N PHE A 127 2.33 -9.73 -22.49
CA PHE A 127 1.98 -8.89 -21.34
C PHE A 127 1.16 -9.65 -20.28
N GLY A 128 0.17 -10.45 -20.69
CA GLY A 128 -0.65 -11.25 -19.78
C GLY A 128 0.12 -12.37 -19.06
N LYS A 129 1.09 -13.02 -19.73
CA LYS A 129 1.94 -14.04 -19.08
C LYS A 129 2.81 -13.44 -18.00
N ILE A 130 3.37 -12.24 -18.24
CA ILE A 130 4.16 -11.52 -17.23
C ILE A 130 3.27 -11.17 -16.02
N ALA A 131 2.06 -10.63 -16.24
CA ALA A 131 1.11 -10.37 -15.14
C ALA A 131 0.84 -11.62 -14.31
N LEU A 132 0.53 -12.75 -14.95
CA LEU A 132 0.26 -14.00 -14.27
C LEU A 132 1.45 -14.47 -13.42
N LEU A 133 2.67 -14.40 -13.97
CA LEU A 133 3.89 -14.78 -13.27
C LEU A 133 4.18 -13.85 -12.08
N LEU A 134 3.98 -12.54 -12.22
CA LEU A 134 4.14 -11.58 -11.14
C LEU A 134 3.10 -11.76 -10.03
N SER A 135 1.85 -12.07 -10.38
CA SER A 135 0.83 -12.46 -9.40
C SER A 135 1.24 -13.73 -8.65
N GLY A 136 1.83 -14.71 -9.33
CA GLY A 136 2.39 -15.91 -8.69
C GLY A 136 3.50 -15.58 -7.69
N VAL A 137 4.43 -14.69 -8.04
CA VAL A 137 5.49 -14.22 -7.13
C VAL A 137 4.94 -13.48 -5.94
N LEU A 138 3.90 -12.66 -6.13
CA LEU A 138 3.23 -11.97 -5.03
C LEU A 138 2.68 -12.97 -4.00
N LEU A 139 2.01 -14.03 -4.46
CA LEU A 139 1.51 -15.10 -3.60
C LEU A 139 2.64 -15.84 -2.88
N LEU A 140 3.71 -16.20 -3.61
CA LEU A 140 4.89 -16.83 -3.02
C LEU A 140 5.58 -15.93 -2.00
N ALA A 141 5.58 -14.61 -2.19
CA ALA A 141 6.17 -13.67 -1.26
C ALA A 141 5.32 -13.51 0.02
N VAL A 142 3.98 -13.52 -0.09
CA VAL A 142 3.09 -13.60 1.08
C VAL A 142 3.32 -14.92 1.84
N PHE A 143 3.45 -16.04 1.12
CA PHE A 143 3.76 -17.34 1.72
C PHE A 143 5.15 -17.38 2.39
N ALA A 144 6.17 -16.83 1.75
CA ALA A 144 7.51 -16.70 2.32
C ALA A 144 7.49 -15.90 3.62
N ASN A 145 6.69 -14.83 3.67
CA ASN A 145 6.48 -14.05 4.87
C ASN A 145 5.74 -14.83 5.98
N PHE A 146 4.78 -15.69 5.61
CA PHE A 146 4.13 -16.58 6.56
C PHE A 146 5.13 -17.55 7.21
N ILE A 147 5.96 -18.21 6.41
CA ILE A 147 6.98 -19.14 6.92
C ILE A 147 8.03 -18.42 7.77
N ARG A 148 8.45 -17.21 7.35
CA ARG A 148 9.30 -16.33 8.16
C ARG A 148 8.68 -16.10 9.55
N LEU A 149 7.41 -15.69 9.62
CA LEU A 149 6.71 -15.43 10.88
C LEU A 149 6.71 -16.67 11.78
N LEU A 150 6.36 -17.84 11.24
CA LEU A 150 6.39 -19.10 12.00
C LEU A 150 7.78 -19.39 12.56
N THR A 151 8.82 -19.20 11.73
CA THR A 151 10.22 -19.46 12.11
C THR A 151 10.64 -18.56 13.26
N LEU A 152 10.35 -17.26 13.16
CA LEU A 152 10.67 -16.29 14.21
C LEU A 152 10.01 -16.63 15.55
N ILE A 153 8.74 -17.08 15.52
CA ILE A 153 8.01 -17.45 16.72
C ILE A 153 8.57 -18.75 17.32
N VAL A 154 8.74 -19.80 16.51
CA VAL A 154 9.24 -21.11 16.98
C VAL A 154 10.62 -20.97 17.63
N PHE A 155 11.51 -20.16 17.05
CA PHE A 155 12.86 -19.94 17.57
C PHE A 155 12.97 -18.76 18.55
N HIS A 156 11.86 -18.12 18.92
CA HIS A 156 11.83 -16.97 19.84
C HIS A 156 12.78 -15.83 19.44
N ILE A 157 12.84 -15.51 18.14
CA ILE A 157 13.75 -14.51 17.60
C ILE A 157 13.04 -13.15 17.57
N LEU A 158 13.44 -12.27 18.47
CA LEU A 158 12.92 -10.90 18.59
C LEU A 158 13.49 -9.97 17.51
N PRO A 159 12.80 -8.85 17.19
CA PRO A 159 13.21 -7.92 16.14
C PRO A 159 14.61 -7.31 16.29
N GLU A 160 15.12 -7.20 17.52
CA GLU A 160 16.46 -6.64 17.78
C GLU A 160 17.61 -7.61 17.46
N ASN A 161 17.30 -8.90 17.26
CA ASN A 161 18.30 -9.89 16.94
C ASN A 161 18.63 -9.85 15.43
N PRO A 162 19.91 -9.78 15.01
CA PRO A 162 20.28 -9.78 13.59
C PRO A 162 19.79 -11.02 12.82
N LEU A 163 19.55 -12.14 13.50
CA LEU A 163 18.93 -13.33 12.90
C LEU A 163 17.52 -13.04 12.35
N HIS A 164 16.82 -12.06 12.90
CA HIS A 164 15.51 -11.65 12.41
C HIS A 164 15.56 -11.18 10.95
N GLU A 165 16.57 -10.39 10.59
CA GLU A 165 16.78 -9.93 9.22
C GLU A 165 17.29 -11.06 8.30
N ALA A 166 18.24 -11.86 8.80
CA ALA A 166 18.79 -12.99 8.06
C ALA A 166 17.69 -13.99 7.66
N ILE A 167 16.81 -14.36 8.60
CA ILE A 167 15.67 -15.24 8.32
C ILE A 167 14.73 -14.61 7.30
N GLY A 168 14.50 -13.29 7.36
CA GLY A 168 13.72 -12.59 6.34
C GLY A 168 14.29 -12.74 4.93
N ILE A 169 15.60 -12.54 4.77
CA ILE A 169 16.29 -12.71 3.48
C ILE A 169 16.26 -14.17 3.03
N LEU A 170 16.56 -15.12 3.93
CA LEU A 170 16.52 -16.53 3.64
C LEU A 170 15.12 -16.97 3.20
N SER A 171 14.07 -16.53 3.90
CA SER A 171 12.70 -16.85 3.52
C SER A 171 12.34 -16.29 2.15
N LEU A 172 12.76 -15.06 1.81
CA LEU A 172 12.56 -14.48 0.47
C LEU A 172 13.23 -15.35 -0.60
N VAL A 173 14.49 -15.72 -0.39
CA VAL A 173 15.27 -16.49 -1.36
C VAL A 173 14.67 -17.89 -1.53
N PHE A 174 14.50 -18.63 -0.45
CA PHE A 174 14.13 -20.05 -0.50
C PHE A 174 12.64 -20.30 -0.78
N TYR A 175 11.74 -19.45 -0.31
CA TYR A 175 10.30 -19.68 -0.45
C TYR A 175 9.64 -18.83 -1.54
N ALA A 176 10.30 -17.78 -2.04
CA ALA A 176 9.75 -16.99 -3.16
C ALA A 176 10.61 -17.04 -4.42
N LEU A 177 11.87 -16.58 -4.35
CA LEU A 177 12.69 -16.37 -5.54
C LEU A 177 13.17 -17.68 -6.19
N LEU A 178 13.65 -18.63 -5.38
CA LEU A 178 14.19 -19.90 -5.86
C LEU A 178 13.09 -20.79 -6.48
N PRO A 179 11.91 -20.99 -5.84
CA PRO A 179 10.79 -21.70 -6.46
C PRO A 179 10.34 -21.02 -7.76
N PHE A 180 10.26 -19.69 -7.77
CA PHE A 180 9.89 -18.93 -8.97
C PHE A 180 10.90 -19.12 -10.10
N TYR A 181 12.21 -19.02 -9.81
CA TYR A 181 13.26 -19.23 -10.80
C TYR A 181 13.18 -20.62 -11.43
N PHE A 182 13.05 -21.66 -10.61
CA PHE A 182 12.94 -23.03 -11.12
C PHE A 182 11.65 -23.26 -11.89
N PHE A 183 10.55 -22.67 -11.44
CA PHE A 183 9.27 -22.69 -12.17
C PHE A 183 9.44 -22.08 -13.57
N VAL A 184 9.92 -20.83 -13.67
CA VAL A 184 10.11 -20.16 -14.96
C VAL A 184 11.12 -20.93 -15.82
N LYS A 185 12.24 -21.38 -15.24
CA LYS A 185 13.22 -22.21 -15.95
C LYS A 185 12.62 -23.49 -16.51
N TYR A 186 11.76 -24.17 -15.75
CA TYR A 186 11.12 -25.42 -16.16
C TYR A 186 10.16 -25.19 -17.34
N PHE A 187 9.30 -24.18 -17.26
CA PHE A 187 8.29 -23.90 -18.27
C PHE A 187 8.88 -23.31 -19.57
N PHE A 188 9.91 -22.48 -19.47
CA PHE A 188 10.49 -21.81 -20.65
C PHE A 188 11.78 -22.48 -21.16
N GLY A 189 12.44 -23.32 -20.36
CA GLY A 189 13.68 -24.00 -20.75
C GLY A 189 13.49 -25.26 -21.60
N LYS A 190 12.29 -25.85 -21.63
CA LYS A 190 12.01 -27.07 -22.41
C LYS A 190 11.57 -26.81 -23.85
N ASN A 191 11.10 -25.61 -24.18
CA ASN A 191 10.53 -25.29 -25.50
C ASN A 191 11.55 -24.63 -26.44
N HIS A 192 12.70 -25.26 -26.64
CA HIS A 192 13.78 -24.76 -27.50
C HIS A 192 13.46 -24.78 -29.01
N HIS A 193 12.30 -25.31 -29.45
CA HIS A 193 12.07 -25.65 -30.85
C HIS A 193 10.95 -24.92 -31.60
N SER A 194 10.24 -23.93 -31.04
CA SER A 194 9.14 -23.31 -31.81
C SER A 194 8.83 -21.83 -31.56
N ALA A 195 9.67 -21.08 -30.84
CA ALA A 195 9.53 -19.62 -30.88
C ALA A 195 10.18 -19.12 -32.17
N GLY A 196 9.37 -19.05 -33.24
CA GLY A 196 9.77 -18.42 -34.49
C GLY A 196 10.48 -17.11 -34.18
N GLN A 197 11.63 -16.91 -34.83
CA GLN A 197 12.37 -15.65 -34.80
C GLN A 197 11.37 -14.54 -35.11
N GLY A 198 10.86 -13.88 -34.08
CA GLY A 198 10.08 -12.67 -34.24
C GLY A 198 11.04 -11.68 -34.85
N GLN A 199 10.99 -11.54 -36.17
CA GLN A 199 11.81 -10.60 -36.90
C GLN A 199 11.68 -9.27 -36.17
N LEU A 200 12.81 -8.75 -35.68
CA LEU A 200 12.87 -7.40 -35.14
C LEU A 200 12.26 -6.51 -36.23
N PRO A 201 11.13 -5.85 -35.95
CA PRO A 201 10.44 -5.06 -36.95
C PRO A 201 11.44 -4.05 -37.49
N LYS A 202 11.70 -4.12 -38.80
CA LYS A 202 12.63 -3.22 -39.49
C LYS A 202 12.32 -1.79 -39.06
N GLN A 203 13.29 -1.15 -38.43
CA GLN A 203 13.18 0.25 -38.06
C GLN A 203 12.92 1.03 -39.36
N ARG A 204 11.75 1.67 -39.42
CA ARG A 204 11.46 2.57 -40.54
C ARG A 204 12.37 3.79 -40.35
N PRO A 205 13.12 4.21 -41.37
CA PRO A 205 13.87 5.45 -41.29
C PRO A 205 12.84 6.58 -41.16
N HIS A 206 12.82 7.23 -40.01
CA HIS A 206 11.92 8.35 -39.76
C HIS A 206 12.69 9.68 -39.81
N PRO A 207 12.04 10.78 -40.24
CA PRO A 207 12.70 12.08 -40.33
C PRO A 207 13.10 12.59 -38.94
N ALA A 208 14.41 12.81 -38.75
CA ALA A 208 14.99 13.22 -37.45
C ALA A 208 14.36 14.49 -36.86
N ALA A 209 13.94 15.44 -37.71
CA ALA A 209 13.32 16.70 -37.29
C ALA A 209 11.97 16.50 -36.57
N MET A 210 11.17 15.53 -36.98
CA MET A 210 9.86 15.26 -36.36
C MET A 210 10.02 14.74 -34.92
N TYR A 211 11.03 13.89 -34.69
CA TYR A 211 11.33 13.35 -33.36
C TYR A 211 11.92 14.40 -32.43
N GLN A 212 12.80 15.27 -32.94
CA GLN A 212 13.31 16.41 -32.17
C GLN A 212 12.17 17.32 -31.70
N LEU A 213 11.24 17.67 -32.59
CA LEU A 213 10.04 18.44 -32.22
C LEU A 213 9.21 17.71 -31.15
N LEU A 214 8.99 16.40 -31.31
CA LEU A 214 8.22 15.62 -30.35
C LEU A 214 8.91 15.55 -28.97
N TYR A 215 10.24 15.42 -28.91
CA TYR A 215 10.97 15.46 -27.64
C TYR A 215 10.85 16.82 -26.96
N VAL A 216 10.95 17.92 -27.71
CA VAL A 216 10.76 19.27 -27.17
C VAL A 216 9.33 19.43 -26.64
N LEU A 217 8.31 18.92 -27.35
CA LEU A 217 6.92 18.96 -26.90
C LEU A 217 6.68 18.12 -25.64
N ILE A 218 7.25 16.92 -25.57
CA ILE A 218 7.13 16.05 -24.38
C ILE A 218 7.83 16.69 -23.18
N LEU A 219 9.07 17.17 -23.34
CA LEU A 219 9.84 17.81 -22.27
C LEU A 219 9.19 19.10 -21.78
N SER A 220 8.73 19.95 -22.69
CA SER A 220 8.01 21.18 -22.33
C SER A 220 6.69 20.87 -21.62
N GLY A 221 5.96 19.83 -22.05
CA GLY A 221 4.78 19.33 -21.33
C GLY A 221 5.11 18.85 -19.91
N ILE A 222 6.17 18.05 -19.74
CA ILE A 222 6.62 17.56 -18.42
C ILE A 222 7.01 18.73 -17.51
N LEU A 223 7.78 19.70 -18.04
CA LEU A 223 8.20 20.87 -17.28
C LEU A 223 7.00 21.74 -16.88
N TYR A 224 6.10 22.03 -17.83
CA TYR A 224 4.89 22.80 -17.58
C TYR A 224 4.01 22.15 -16.50
N HIS A 225 3.77 20.84 -16.60
CA HIS A 225 3.00 20.12 -15.59
C HIS A 225 3.73 20.01 -14.25
N GLY A 226 5.05 19.83 -14.25
CA GLY A 226 5.86 19.83 -13.03
C GLY A 226 5.74 21.15 -12.27
N ILE A 227 5.86 22.28 -12.96
CA ILE A 227 5.65 23.63 -12.39
C ILE A 227 4.23 23.77 -11.87
N ARG A 228 3.21 23.32 -12.63
CA ARG A 228 1.81 23.38 -12.18
C ARG A 228 1.51 22.50 -10.98
N ILE A 229 2.19 21.38 -10.79
CA ILE A 229 2.04 20.51 -9.61
C ILE A 229 2.73 21.13 -8.40
N CYS A 230 3.90 21.74 -8.60
CA CYS A 230 4.63 22.44 -7.53
C CYS A 230 3.89 23.70 -7.05
N ARG A 231 3.09 24.34 -7.91
CA ARG A 231 2.19 25.42 -7.49
C ARG A 231 1.00 24.85 -6.73
N LYS A 232 0.85 25.23 -5.45
CA LYS A 232 -0.34 24.91 -4.64
C LYS A 232 -1.60 25.25 -5.42
N ALA A 233 -2.57 24.34 -5.42
CA ALA A 233 -3.87 24.60 -6.02
C ALA A 233 -4.69 25.45 -5.04
N ASP A 234 -5.08 26.66 -5.44
CA ASP A 234 -5.97 27.52 -4.63
C ASP A 234 -7.43 27.02 -4.61
N LEU A 235 -7.76 26.04 -5.46
CA LEU A 235 -9.08 25.45 -5.60
C LEU A 235 -9.24 24.24 -4.69
N SER A 236 -9.31 24.45 -3.38
CA SER A 236 -9.96 23.47 -2.51
C SER A 236 -11.43 23.90 -2.30
N PRO A 237 -12.38 22.95 -2.23
CA PRO A 237 -13.72 23.25 -1.75
C PRO A 237 -13.64 23.90 -0.36
N PRO A 238 -14.66 24.67 0.06
CA PRO A 238 -14.75 25.13 1.44
C PRO A 238 -14.68 23.92 2.39
N PRO A 239 -14.10 24.10 3.60
CA PRO A 239 -14.06 23.03 4.58
C PRO A 239 -15.50 22.54 4.83
N PRO A 240 -15.71 21.22 4.96
CA PRO A 240 -17.02 20.72 5.33
C PRO A 240 -17.42 21.32 6.68
N THR A 241 -18.48 22.12 6.74
CA THR A 241 -18.97 22.66 8.01
C THR A 241 -19.66 21.53 8.76
N TYR A 242 -18.96 20.87 9.69
CA TYR A 242 -19.63 20.00 10.66
C TYR A 242 -20.28 20.88 11.72
N ALA A 243 -21.52 20.55 12.12
CA ALA A 243 -22.09 21.13 13.32
C ALA A 243 -21.19 20.79 14.52
N CYS A 244 -21.12 21.67 15.53
CA CYS A 244 -20.37 21.38 16.75
C CYS A 244 -20.76 20.01 17.29
N ILE A 245 -19.80 19.10 17.37
CA ILE A 245 -20.02 17.80 17.98
C ILE A 245 -20.16 18.04 19.46
N SER A 246 -21.30 17.63 20.03
CA SER A 246 -21.60 17.87 21.44
C SER A 246 -20.46 17.36 22.34
N GLY A 247 -19.98 18.23 23.23
CA GLY A 247 -18.87 17.93 24.12
C GLY A 247 -17.47 18.07 23.50
N PHE A 248 -17.36 18.62 22.30
CA PHE A 248 -16.08 19.00 21.69
C PHE A 248 -16.05 20.48 21.34
N GLU A 249 -14.85 21.06 21.46
CA GLU A 249 -14.53 22.38 20.95
C GLU A 249 -13.61 22.26 19.73
N GLU A 250 -13.62 23.25 18.84
CA GLU A 250 -12.71 23.26 17.70
C GLU A 250 -11.26 23.39 18.19
N ALA A 251 -10.40 22.45 17.79
CA ALA A 251 -9.01 22.44 18.18
C ALA A 251 -8.17 23.34 17.25
N PRO A 252 -7.12 24.01 17.79
CA PRO A 252 -6.15 24.68 16.94
C PRO A 252 -5.46 23.65 16.03
N GLY A 253 -5.53 23.87 14.72
CA GLY A 253 -5.05 22.92 13.72
C GLY A 253 -6.13 22.34 12.79
N SER A 254 -7.36 22.86 12.84
CA SER A 254 -8.29 22.75 11.71
C SER A 254 -7.66 23.35 10.45
N PHE A 255 -7.60 22.54 9.40
CA PHE A 255 -7.19 22.94 8.06
C PHE A 255 -8.30 22.63 7.06
N ARG A 256 -8.20 23.19 5.84
CA ARG A 256 -9.23 23.11 4.80
C ARG A 256 -9.72 21.69 4.45
N GLU A 257 -8.89 20.67 4.68
CA GLU A 257 -9.16 19.26 4.36
C GLU A 257 -9.34 18.37 5.61
N MET A 258 -9.18 18.94 6.80
CA MET A 258 -9.25 18.23 8.08
C MET A 258 -9.71 19.17 9.19
N GLN A 259 -10.86 18.91 9.80
CA GLN A 259 -11.29 19.59 11.01
C GLN A 259 -10.82 18.81 12.24
N ALA A 260 -10.33 19.54 13.22
CA ALA A 260 -9.85 18.99 14.47
C ALA A 260 -10.74 19.48 15.61
N PHE A 261 -11.14 18.57 16.47
CA PHE A 261 -12.01 18.83 17.61
C PHE A 261 -11.36 18.22 18.84
N GLN A 262 -11.40 18.90 19.98
CA GLN A 262 -10.80 18.39 21.21
C GLN A 262 -11.68 18.68 22.43
N ASN A 263 -11.46 17.88 23.47
CA ASN A 263 -11.86 18.17 24.84
C ASN A 263 -10.79 17.61 25.80
N GLU A 264 -11.08 17.59 27.10
CA GLU A 264 -10.13 17.13 28.12
C GLU A 264 -9.75 15.64 27.99
N GLU A 265 -10.57 14.82 27.32
CA GLU A 265 -10.44 13.36 27.26
C GLU A 265 -10.04 12.83 25.87
N ALA A 266 -10.34 13.59 24.81
CA ALA A 266 -10.33 13.09 23.44
C ALA A 266 -9.94 14.16 22.41
N LEU A 267 -9.30 13.69 21.34
CA LEU A 267 -8.96 14.42 20.13
C LEU A 267 -9.60 13.71 18.94
N LEU A 268 -10.40 14.45 18.17
CA LEU A 268 -11.16 13.96 17.04
C LEU A 268 -10.73 14.69 15.78
N TYR A 269 -10.34 13.93 14.76
CA TYR A 269 -10.07 14.42 13.42
C TYR A 269 -11.15 13.94 12.46
N LEU A 270 -11.75 14.89 11.75
CA LEU A 270 -12.65 14.65 10.63
C LEU A 270 -11.99 15.10 9.33
N LYS A 271 -11.64 14.16 8.46
CA LYS A 271 -11.13 14.49 7.13
C LYS A 271 -12.26 14.53 6.11
N ALA A 272 -12.19 15.53 5.24
CA ALA A 272 -13.15 15.70 4.16
C ALA A 272 -13.14 14.48 3.20
N PRO A 273 -14.25 14.21 2.50
CA PRO A 273 -14.31 13.11 1.55
C PRO A 273 -13.37 13.34 0.39
N VAL A 274 -12.78 12.24 -0.07
CA VAL A 274 -12.00 12.23 -1.30
C VAL A 274 -12.55 11.25 -2.30
N ARG A 275 -12.16 11.46 -3.55
CA ARG A 275 -12.55 10.59 -4.66
C ARG A 275 -11.81 9.26 -4.55
N PHE A 276 -12.42 8.19 -5.06
CA PHE A 276 -11.88 6.83 -5.05
C PHE A 276 -10.46 6.68 -5.65
N PHE A 277 -10.00 7.63 -6.46
CA PHE A 277 -8.68 7.62 -7.11
C PHE A 277 -7.66 8.58 -6.47
N GLN A 278 -8.07 9.39 -5.49
CA GLN A 278 -7.15 10.27 -4.75
C GLN A 278 -6.37 9.47 -3.70
N GLY A 279 -5.34 10.09 -3.12
CA GLY A 279 -4.44 9.46 -2.14
C GLY A 279 -5.19 8.81 -0.97
N SER A 280 -4.50 7.95 -0.21
CA SER A 280 -5.08 7.36 1.00
C SER A 280 -5.22 8.41 2.09
N HIS A 281 -6.34 8.37 2.80
CA HIS A 281 -6.59 9.23 3.97
C HIS A 281 -6.22 8.54 5.27
N ASP A 282 -5.72 7.31 5.20
CA ASP A 282 -5.43 6.47 6.35
C ASP A 282 -4.62 7.23 7.42
N PRO A 283 -5.11 7.28 8.67
CA PRO A 283 -4.49 8.09 9.73
C PRO A 283 -3.08 7.61 10.08
N ARG A 284 -2.72 6.36 9.73
CA ARG A 284 -1.40 5.81 9.97
C ARG A 284 -0.29 6.64 9.31
N TYR A 285 -0.51 7.19 8.12
CA TYR A 285 0.48 8.05 7.45
C TYR A 285 0.81 9.30 8.28
N CYS A 286 -0.21 9.97 8.83
CA CYS A 286 -0.05 11.21 9.61
C CYS A 286 0.63 10.94 10.95
N TRP A 287 0.18 9.90 11.66
CA TRP A 287 0.71 9.51 12.96
C TRP A 287 2.17 9.02 12.86
N GLN A 288 2.48 8.18 11.87
CA GLN A 288 3.85 7.73 11.62
C GLN A 288 4.77 8.89 11.21
N GLY A 289 4.29 9.81 10.37
CA GLY A 289 5.03 11.03 10.03
C GLY A 289 5.32 11.92 11.24
N SER A 290 4.50 11.83 12.28
CA SER A 290 4.68 12.53 13.56
C SER A 290 5.53 11.76 14.57
N GLY A 291 6.06 10.59 14.19
CA GLY A 291 6.94 9.75 15.00
C GLY A 291 6.23 8.72 15.87
N TYR A 292 4.93 8.51 15.71
CA TYR A 292 4.21 7.48 16.46
C TYR A 292 4.33 6.11 15.81
N VAL A 293 4.45 5.08 16.66
CA VAL A 293 4.42 3.68 16.25
C VAL A 293 3.08 3.07 16.66
N PHE A 294 2.44 2.39 15.71
CA PHE A 294 1.20 1.65 15.95
C PHE A 294 1.50 0.26 16.53
N SER A 295 0.78 -0.11 17.57
CA SER A 295 0.79 -1.46 18.15
C SER A 295 -0.64 -1.87 18.53
N LYS A 296 -0.87 -3.17 18.80
CA LYS A 296 -2.20 -3.72 19.13
C LYS A 296 -3.29 -3.29 18.14
N VAL A 297 -2.96 -3.31 16.85
CA VAL A 297 -3.92 -2.85 15.84
C VAL A 297 -4.90 -3.98 15.56
N GLN A 298 -6.19 -3.69 15.67
CA GLN A 298 -7.25 -4.66 15.45
C GLN A 298 -8.54 -4.00 14.97
N ILE A 299 -9.50 -4.81 14.53
CA ILE A 299 -10.86 -4.35 14.27
C ILE A 299 -11.69 -4.71 15.50
N GLU A 300 -12.36 -3.73 16.10
CA GLU A 300 -13.29 -3.93 17.21
C GLU A 300 -14.69 -3.47 16.81
N ASN A 301 -15.70 -4.19 17.27
CA ASN A 301 -17.08 -3.72 17.24
C ASN A 301 -17.36 -2.93 18.52
N ILE A 302 -17.45 -1.60 18.42
CA ILE A 302 -17.71 -0.71 19.55
C ILE A 302 -19.10 -0.11 19.41
N GLY A 303 -20.05 -0.62 20.19
CA GLY A 303 -21.44 -0.14 20.13
C GLY A 303 -22.06 -0.35 18.75
N GLY A 304 -21.79 -1.48 18.09
CA GLY A 304 -22.31 -1.83 16.77
C GLY A 304 -21.55 -1.22 15.60
N LEU A 305 -20.45 -0.49 15.84
CA LEU A 305 -19.60 0.09 14.80
C LEU A 305 -18.30 -0.71 14.70
N ASP A 306 -18.04 -1.26 13.52
CA ASP A 306 -16.74 -1.85 13.21
C ASP A 306 -15.75 -0.74 12.88
N CYS A 307 -14.71 -0.62 13.70
CA CYS A 307 -13.65 0.37 13.52
C CYS A 307 -12.28 -0.26 13.77
N TYR A 308 -11.25 0.30 13.16
CA TYR A 308 -9.90 -0.03 13.56
C TYR A 308 -9.62 0.62 14.91
N THR A 309 -8.92 -0.09 15.79
CA THR A 309 -8.35 0.43 17.03
C THR A 309 -6.85 0.14 17.07
N ALA A 310 -6.10 0.99 17.75
CA ALA A 310 -4.66 0.80 17.96
C ALA A 310 -4.16 1.52 19.22
N LEU A 311 -3.00 1.08 19.69
CA LEU A 311 -2.14 1.85 20.57
C LEU A 311 -1.12 2.64 19.76
N LEU A 312 -1.05 3.94 19.99
CA LEU A 312 -0.01 4.82 19.49
C LEU A 312 1.03 5.01 20.59
N LYS A 313 2.29 4.68 20.30
CA LYS A 313 3.41 4.91 21.20
C LYS A 313 4.39 5.90 20.59
N LYS A 314 4.78 6.89 21.37
CA LYS A 314 5.89 7.81 21.06
C LYS A 314 6.54 8.20 22.39
N ASP A 315 7.82 7.86 22.54
CA ASP A 315 8.53 8.04 23.81
C ASP A 315 7.75 7.38 24.96
N ASP A 316 7.46 8.12 26.04
CA ASP A 316 6.65 7.68 27.18
C ASP A 316 5.14 7.95 27.01
N HIS A 317 4.73 8.53 25.88
CA HIS A 317 3.33 8.80 25.58
C HIS A 317 2.66 7.59 24.95
N LEU A 318 1.55 7.17 25.56
CA LEU A 318 0.70 6.10 25.09
C LEU A 318 -0.71 6.64 24.87
N LEU A 319 -1.18 6.54 23.63
CA LEU A 319 -2.52 6.97 23.24
C LEU A 319 -3.30 5.79 22.66
N TYR A 320 -4.61 5.83 22.82
CA TYR A 320 -5.55 4.86 22.27
C TYR A 320 -6.27 5.55 21.12
N THR A 321 -6.27 4.95 19.94
CA THR A 321 -6.91 5.54 18.76
C THR A 321 -7.89 4.58 18.12
N ALA A 322 -8.95 5.13 17.54
CA ALA A 322 -9.89 4.42 16.69
C ALA A 322 -10.10 5.20 15.37
N TRP A 323 -10.35 4.48 14.28
CA TRP A 323 -10.75 5.13 13.03
C TRP A 323 -11.64 4.26 12.16
N TRP A 324 -12.49 4.92 11.39
CA TRP A 324 -13.39 4.32 10.41
C TRP A 324 -13.71 5.33 9.30
N TYR A 325 -14.33 4.84 8.24
CA TYR A 325 -14.85 5.64 7.15
C TYR A 325 -16.37 5.67 7.23
N GLN A 326 -16.97 6.84 7.07
CA GLN A 326 -18.40 7.04 7.22
C GLN A 326 -18.95 7.91 6.09
N SER A 327 -20.05 7.46 5.50
CA SER A 327 -20.92 8.23 4.62
C SER A 327 -22.31 8.37 5.25
N GLN A 328 -23.22 9.07 4.57
CA GLN A 328 -24.62 9.17 5.02
C GLN A 328 -25.35 7.82 5.10
N LYS A 329 -24.88 6.79 4.37
CA LYS A 329 -25.61 5.51 4.25
C LYS A 329 -24.87 4.32 4.84
N ASN A 330 -23.56 4.41 5.01
CA ASN A 330 -22.74 3.27 5.33
C ASN A 330 -21.48 3.66 6.11
N THR A 331 -21.02 2.73 6.95
CA THR A 331 -19.76 2.80 7.67
C THR A 331 -18.91 1.59 7.32
N THR A 332 -17.60 1.76 7.25
CA THR A 332 -16.67 0.65 7.05
C THR A 332 -15.31 0.99 7.66
N PRO A 333 -14.63 0.03 8.29
CA PRO A 333 -13.23 0.22 8.67
C PRO A 333 -12.31 0.12 7.44
N TYR A 334 -12.75 -0.48 6.33
CA TYR A 334 -11.88 -0.82 5.20
C TYR A 334 -11.81 0.26 4.13
N GLU A 335 -10.58 0.67 3.79
CA GLU A 335 -10.37 1.68 2.75
C GLU A 335 -10.86 1.22 1.36
N TRP A 336 -10.73 -0.08 1.06
CA TRP A 336 -11.14 -0.63 -0.23
C TRP A 336 -12.66 -0.57 -0.43
N ASP A 337 -13.42 -0.84 0.64
CA ASP A 337 -14.88 -0.87 0.60
C ASP A 337 -15.45 0.50 0.24
N TRP A 338 -15.03 1.55 0.93
CA TRP A 338 -15.52 2.89 0.63
C TRP A 338 -15.05 3.40 -0.73
N ARG A 339 -13.82 3.04 -1.17
CA ARG A 339 -13.35 3.42 -2.51
C ARG A 339 -14.24 2.83 -3.59
N TRP A 340 -14.62 1.57 -3.42
CA TRP A 340 -15.49 0.88 -4.36
C TRP A 340 -16.93 1.40 -4.32
N ASP A 341 -17.43 1.72 -3.12
CA ASP A 341 -18.73 2.34 -2.95
C ASP A 341 -18.77 3.77 -3.52
N ASN A 342 -17.74 4.59 -3.30
CA ASN A 342 -17.60 5.90 -3.92
C ASN A 342 -17.59 5.82 -5.44
N LEU A 343 -16.89 4.84 -6.02
CA LEU A 343 -16.85 4.62 -7.47
C LEU A 343 -18.22 4.23 -8.04
N LYS A 344 -18.94 3.31 -7.36
CA LYS A 344 -20.21 2.75 -7.87
C LYS A 344 -21.42 3.63 -7.57
N ASN A 345 -21.49 4.14 -6.35
CA ASN A 345 -22.68 4.76 -5.78
C ASN A 345 -22.47 6.27 -5.51
N GLY A 346 -21.27 6.81 -5.76
CA GLY A 346 -20.98 8.23 -5.54
C GLY A 346 -20.93 8.63 -4.06
N GLY A 347 -20.89 7.67 -3.12
CA GLY A 347 -20.90 7.93 -1.69
C GLY A 347 -19.68 8.74 -1.25
N ALA A 348 -19.90 9.87 -0.56
CA ALA A 348 -18.84 10.68 0.01
C ALA A 348 -18.49 10.15 1.41
N TYR A 349 -17.29 9.60 1.58
CA TYR A 349 -16.84 9.04 2.86
C TYR A 349 -15.86 9.95 3.56
N HIS A 350 -16.22 10.32 4.78
CA HIS A 350 -15.36 11.00 5.72
C HIS A 350 -14.50 9.99 6.46
N LEU A 351 -13.24 10.34 6.73
CA LEU A 351 -12.46 9.60 7.72
C LEU A 351 -12.73 10.23 9.08
N VAL A 352 -13.15 9.40 10.03
CA VAL A 352 -13.23 9.75 11.44
C VAL A 352 -12.05 9.09 12.14
N ASN A 353 -11.21 9.90 12.82
CA ASN A 353 -10.13 9.39 13.66
C ASN A 353 -10.23 10.00 15.06
N LEU A 354 -10.44 9.16 16.06
CA LEU A 354 -10.60 9.55 17.45
C LEU A 354 -9.42 9.01 18.26
N THR A 355 -8.81 9.84 19.09
CA THR A 355 -7.66 9.48 19.92
C THR A 355 -7.90 9.94 21.35
N CYS A 356 -7.54 9.11 22.32
CA CYS A 356 -7.78 9.33 23.74
C CYS A 356 -6.55 8.91 24.56
N ASN A 357 -6.44 9.44 25.77
CA ASN A 357 -5.39 9.08 26.73
C ASN A 357 -5.67 7.72 27.43
N SER A 358 -6.88 7.19 27.35
CA SER A 358 -7.26 5.92 27.97
C SER A 358 -8.19 5.10 27.09
N ARG A 359 -8.17 3.77 27.26
CA ARG A 359 -9.08 2.86 26.55
C ARG A 359 -10.54 3.11 26.90
N GLN A 360 -10.83 3.43 28.16
CA GLN A 360 -12.19 3.69 28.61
C GLN A 360 -12.78 4.93 27.92
N ASN A 361 -11.99 6.00 27.82
CA ASN A 361 -12.38 7.22 27.12
C ASN A 361 -12.58 6.95 25.63
N LEU A 362 -11.71 6.14 25.01
CA LEU A 362 -11.89 5.74 23.60
C LEU A 362 -13.23 5.04 23.40
N LEU A 363 -13.56 4.04 24.21
CA LEU A 363 -14.83 3.29 24.09
C LEU A 363 -16.06 4.19 24.31
N LYS A 364 -15.97 5.12 25.27
CA LYS A 364 -17.02 6.13 25.54
C LYS A 364 -17.23 7.02 24.31
N TRP A 365 -16.16 7.64 23.82
CA TRP A 365 -16.25 8.65 22.77
C TRP A 365 -16.53 8.08 21.38
N VAL A 366 -16.09 6.86 21.05
CA VAL A 366 -16.49 6.20 19.79
C VAL A 366 -18.02 6.07 19.73
N LYS A 367 -18.67 5.66 20.82
CA LYS A 367 -20.14 5.54 20.88
C LYS A 367 -20.82 6.91 20.74
N MET A 368 -20.33 7.92 21.46
CA MET A 368 -20.90 9.27 21.42
C MET A 368 -20.77 9.93 20.05
N VAL A 369 -19.56 9.89 19.46
CA VAL A 369 -19.29 10.49 18.14
C VAL A 369 -20.10 9.79 17.05
N ARG A 370 -20.25 8.46 17.12
CA ARG A 370 -21.11 7.75 16.17
C ARG A 370 -22.54 8.29 16.20
N MET A 371 -23.15 8.37 17.39
CA MET A 371 -24.53 8.85 17.53
C MET A 371 -24.67 10.30 17.02
N GLY A 372 -23.73 11.18 17.38
CA GLY A 372 -23.76 12.57 16.96
C GLY A 372 -23.43 12.83 15.48
N LEU A 373 -22.96 11.83 14.73
CA LEU A 373 -22.76 11.92 13.27
C LEU A 373 -23.90 11.26 12.46
N GLU A 374 -24.81 10.55 13.12
CA GLU A 374 -26.03 9.99 12.51
C GLU A 374 -27.20 11.01 12.53
N GLU A 375 -27.12 12.04 13.38
CA GLU A 375 -28.01 13.21 13.45
C GLU A 375 -27.60 14.29 12.42
#